data_AF-E5KVE6-F1
#
_entry.id   AF-E5KVE6-F1
#
_cell.length_a   1.000
_cell.length_b   1.000
_cell.length_c   1.000
_cell.angle_alpha   90.00
_cell.angle_beta   90.00
_cell.angle_gamma   90.00
#
_symmetry.space_group_name_H-M   'P 1'
#
loop_
_entity.id
_entity.type
_entity.pdbx_description
1 polymer ?
#
loop_
_entity_poly.entity_id
_entity_poly.type
_entity_poly.pdbx_seq_one_letter_code
_entity_poly.pdbx_strand_id
1 'polypeptide(L)'
;PELFDGEIPFELSTSLSENRSPTATIALTARGRGRFGAYSSQRPLKCQVGDAEVEFSYDPNNGLLTFTIPIPEEEMYRWSIAIQV
;
A
#
# COMPACT_ATOMS: atom_id res chain seq x y z
N PRO A 1 -4.16 -4.31 33.39
CA PRO A 1 -4.32 -3.99 31.94
C PRO A 1 -2.94 -3.71 31.34
N GLU A 2 -2.37 -4.72 30.70
CA GLU A 2 -1.05 -4.58 30.08
C GLU A 2 -1.20 -3.78 28.79
N LEU A 3 -0.46 -2.68 28.74
CA LEU A 3 -0.43 -1.72 27.65
C LEU A 3 0.37 -2.39 26.53
N PHE A 4 -0.33 -2.96 25.55
CA PHE A 4 0.30 -3.62 24.42
C PHE A 4 0.84 -2.53 23.49
N ASP A 5 2.12 -2.18 23.62
CA ASP A 5 2.79 -1.10 22.87
C ASP A 5 2.99 -1.40 21.37
N GLY A 6 2.33 -2.42 20.82
CA GLY A 6 2.09 -2.58 19.39
C GLY A 6 3.33 -2.77 18.51
N GLU A 7 4.54 -2.92 19.08
CA GLU A 7 5.75 -3.12 18.28
C GLU A 7 5.83 -4.59 17.85
N ILE A 8 5.42 -4.84 16.61
CA ILE A 8 5.61 -6.13 15.94
C ILE A 8 7.03 -6.13 15.36
N PRO A 9 7.91 -7.06 15.76
CA PRO A 9 9.23 -7.22 15.15
C PRO A 9 9.13 -7.34 13.62
N PHE A 10 10.01 -6.65 12.89
CA PHE A 10 10.02 -6.60 11.41
C PHE A 10 10.04 -8.00 10.75
N GLU A 11 10.69 -8.97 11.39
CA GLU A 11 10.73 -10.38 10.95
C GLU A 11 9.34 -11.06 10.96
N LEU A 12 8.44 -10.62 11.85
CA LEU A 12 7.09 -11.15 11.96
C LEU A 12 6.14 -10.49 10.97
N SER A 13 6.35 -9.22 10.59
CA SER A 13 5.52 -8.54 9.58
C SER A 13 5.72 -9.07 8.17
N THR A 14 6.94 -9.54 7.84
CA THR A 14 7.22 -10.26 6.59
C THR A 14 6.59 -11.65 6.53
N SER A 15 6.24 -12.23 7.69
CA SER A 15 5.67 -13.58 7.83
C SER A 15 4.14 -13.58 7.94
N LEU A 16 3.49 -12.42 7.85
CA LEU A 16 2.04 -12.31 7.92
C LEU A 16 1.40 -12.90 6.66
N SER A 17 0.47 -13.84 6.86
CA SER A 17 -0.30 -14.46 5.77
C SER A 17 -1.03 -13.39 4.95
N GLU A 18 -1.05 -13.55 3.62
CA GLU A 18 -1.81 -12.71 2.69
C GLU A 18 -3.34 -12.78 2.96
N ASN A 19 -3.81 -13.76 3.74
CA ASN A 19 -5.21 -13.91 4.13
C ASN A 19 -5.58 -13.21 5.45
N ARG A 20 -4.84 -12.18 5.88
CA ARG A 20 -5.18 -11.40 7.08
C ARG A 20 -6.20 -10.30 6.77
N SER A 21 -6.94 -9.87 7.80
CA SER A 21 -7.79 -8.69 7.73
C SER A 21 -6.94 -7.41 7.62
N PRO A 22 -7.38 -6.39 6.86
CA PRO A 22 -6.70 -5.10 6.83
C PRO A 22 -6.73 -4.46 8.23
N THR A 23 -5.58 -3.99 8.67
CA THR A 23 -5.37 -3.26 9.92
C THR A 23 -5.53 -1.76 9.70
N ALA A 24 -5.13 -1.25 8.53
CA ALA A 24 -5.28 0.17 8.19
C ALA A 24 -5.45 0.38 6.68
N THR A 25 -6.08 1.51 6.33
CA THR A 25 -6.16 2.01 4.96
C THR A 25 -5.49 3.37 4.89
N ILE A 26 -4.42 3.46 4.09
CA ILE A 26 -3.72 4.71 3.80
C ILE A 26 -4.36 5.30 2.54
N ALA A 27 -5.00 6.46 2.68
CA ALA A 27 -5.62 7.18 1.57
C ALA A 27 -4.84 8.45 1.23
N LEU A 28 -4.53 8.66 -0.04
CA LEU A 28 -3.78 9.83 -0.51
C LEU A 28 -4.22 10.27 -1.91
N THR A 29 -3.88 11.50 -2.28
CA THR A 29 -4.08 12.01 -3.64
C THR A 29 -2.75 12.32 -4.30
N ALA A 30 -2.54 11.82 -5.52
CA ALA A 30 -1.31 12.02 -6.27
C ALA A 30 -1.61 12.59 -7.66
N ARG A 31 -0.62 13.26 -8.26
CA ARG A 31 -0.70 13.75 -9.64
C ARG A 31 0.32 13.01 -10.51
N GLY A 32 0.04 12.96 -11.81
CA GLY A 32 0.91 12.34 -12.81
C GLY A 32 0.56 10.89 -13.09
N ARG A 33 1.38 10.28 -13.94
CA ARG A 33 1.27 8.88 -14.38
C ARG A 33 2.62 8.18 -14.22
N GLY A 34 2.61 6.86 -14.25
CA GLY A 34 3.82 6.04 -14.23
C GLY A 34 4.05 5.37 -12.88
N ARG A 35 5.30 4.97 -12.63
CA ARG A 35 5.65 4.19 -11.43
C ARG A 35 5.54 5.05 -10.17
N PHE A 36 4.69 4.61 -9.26
CA PHE A 36 4.54 5.14 -7.92
C PHE A 36 5.19 4.19 -6.91
N GLY A 37 5.75 4.74 -5.84
CA GLY A 37 6.39 3.97 -4.79
C GLY A 37 6.12 4.51 -3.40
N ALA A 38 6.02 3.62 -2.44
CA ALA A 38 5.89 3.92 -1.03
C ALA A 38 6.68 2.89 -0.20
N TYR A 39 7.03 3.25 1.02
CA TYR A 39 7.65 2.32 1.96
C TYR A 39 6.63 1.88 3.01
N SER A 40 6.60 0.58 3.29
CA SER A 40 5.77 -0.02 4.33
C SER A 40 6.57 -1.10 5.05
N SER A 41 6.48 -1.14 6.39
CA SER A 41 7.06 -2.21 7.21
C SER A 41 6.24 -3.50 7.14
N GLN A 42 5.01 -3.43 6.63
CA GLN A 42 4.11 -4.56 6.45
C GLN A 42 3.76 -4.71 4.97
N ARG A 43 3.70 -5.96 4.48
CA ARG A 43 3.27 -6.23 3.11
C ARG A 43 1.82 -5.75 2.92
N PRO A 44 1.56 -4.85 1.94
CA PRO A 44 0.20 -4.45 1.61
C PRO A 44 -0.64 -5.64 1.15
N LEU A 45 -1.93 -5.60 1.47
CA LEU A 45 -2.91 -6.58 1.02
C LEU A 45 -3.51 -6.20 -0.33
N LYS A 46 -3.68 -4.88 -0.55
CA LYS A 46 -4.37 -4.34 -1.71
C LYS A 46 -3.93 -2.91 -2.00
N CYS A 47 -3.79 -2.59 -3.28
CA CYS A 47 -3.56 -1.23 -3.76
C CYS A 47 -4.68 -0.85 -4.75
N GLN A 48 -5.17 0.37 -4.65
CA GLN A 48 -6.17 0.92 -5.58
C GLN A 48 -5.74 2.28 -6.09
N VAL A 49 -6.06 2.55 -7.36
CA VAL A 49 -5.87 3.83 -8.03
C VAL A 49 -7.19 4.22 -8.70
N GLY A 50 -7.80 5.30 -8.23
CA GLY A 50 -9.20 5.60 -8.50
C GLY A 50 -10.10 4.50 -7.96
N ASP A 51 -10.99 3.99 -8.80
CA ASP A 51 -11.89 2.88 -8.48
C ASP A 51 -11.32 1.51 -8.84
N ALA A 52 -10.13 1.45 -9.44
CA ALA A 52 -9.50 0.21 -9.91
C ALA A 52 -8.49 -0.35 -8.89
N GLU A 53 -8.56 -1.66 -8.64
CA GLU A 53 -7.48 -2.39 -7.98
C GLU A 53 -6.30 -2.56 -8.95
N VAL A 54 -5.08 -2.36 -8.44
CA VAL A 54 -3.86 -2.45 -9.24
C VAL A 54 -2.92 -3.50 -8.68
N GLU A 55 -2.24 -4.20 -9.60
CA GLU A 55 -1.13 -5.08 -9.22
C GLU A 55 0.04 -4.26 -8.68
N PHE A 56 0.71 -4.79 -7.67
CA PHE A 56 1.83 -4.15 -7.02
C PHE A 56 2.97 -5.15 -6.76
N SER A 57 4.19 -4.62 -6.66
CA SER A 57 5.36 -5.36 -6.20
C SER A 57 5.75 -4.87 -4.81
N TYR A 58 6.15 -5.79 -3.93
CA TYR A 58 6.64 -5.46 -2.59
C TYR A 58 7.96 -6.20 -2.35
N ASP A 59 9.01 -5.46 -2.00
CA ASP A 59 10.29 -6.01 -1.59
C ASP A 59 10.33 -6.11 -0.05
N PRO A 60 10.30 -7.32 0.52
CA PRO A 60 10.28 -7.49 1.97
C PRO A 60 11.59 -7.09 2.66
N ASN A 61 12.71 -7.00 1.93
CA ASN A 61 14.01 -6.67 2.52
C ASN A 61 14.14 -5.18 2.86
N ASN A 62 13.47 -4.32 2.09
CA ASN A 62 13.54 -2.86 2.26
C ASN A 62 12.16 -2.20 2.44
N GLY A 63 11.08 -2.98 2.38
CA GLY A 63 9.71 -2.49 2.53
C GLY A 63 9.20 -1.68 1.34
N LEU A 64 9.87 -1.72 0.19
CA LEU A 64 9.49 -0.93 -0.98
C LEU A 64 8.29 -1.56 -1.69
N LEU A 65 7.18 -0.84 -1.68
CA LEU A 65 5.99 -1.07 -2.50
C LEU A 65 6.09 -0.24 -3.78
N THR A 66 5.83 -0.84 -4.95
CA THR A 66 5.63 -0.08 -6.19
C THR A 66 4.46 -0.59 -7.03
N PHE A 67 3.73 0.32 -7.66
CA PHE A 67 2.66 0.04 -8.63
C PHE A 67 2.61 1.16 -9.69
N THR A 68 1.80 0.98 -10.74
CA THR A 68 1.70 1.94 -11.84
C THR A 68 0.41 2.75 -11.74
N ILE A 69 0.54 4.07 -11.78
CA ILE A 69 -0.57 4.99 -11.96
C ILE A 69 -0.86 5.12 -13.46
N PRO A 70 -2.11 4.84 -13.91
CA PRO A 70 -2.44 4.89 -15.32
C PRO A 70 -2.54 6.33 -15.85
N ILE A 71 -2.77 6.44 -17.15
CA ILE A 71 -3.07 7.73 -17.79
C ILE A 71 -4.52 8.09 -17.44
N PRO A 72 -4.80 9.29 -16.91
CA PRO A 72 -6.17 9.68 -16.63
C PRO A 72 -6.95 9.80 -17.94
N GLU A 73 -8.16 9.22 -17.99
CA GLU A 73 -9.02 9.25 -19.17
C GLU A 73 -9.69 10.61 -19.37
N GLU A 74 -9.87 11.36 -18.28
CA GLU A 74 -10.44 12.71 -18.26
C GLU A 74 -9.40 13.74 -17.77
N GLU A 75 -9.78 15.02 -17.66
CA GLU A 75 -9.00 16.05 -16.95
C GLU A 75 -8.88 15.79 -15.42
N MET A 76 -8.86 14.52 -14.99
CA MET A 76 -8.52 14.12 -13.63
C MET A 76 -7.03 14.40 -13.39
N TYR A 77 -6.75 15.62 -12.92
CA TYR A 77 -5.41 16.05 -12.50
C TYR A 77 -4.95 15.35 -11.21
N ARG A 78 -5.77 14.51 -10.58
CA ARG A 78 -5.49 13.85 -9.30
C ARG A 78 -6.04 12.43 -9.28
N TRP A 79 -5.19 11.48 -8.91
CA TRP A 79 -5.54 10.11 -8.60
C TRP A 79 -5.80 9.95 -7.11
N SER A 80 -6.93 9.36 -6.77
CA SER A 80 -7.15 8.80 -5.43
C SER A 80 -6.38 7.49 -5.32
N ILE A 81 -5.55 7.35 -4.31
CA ILE A 81 -4.76 6.15 -4.07
C ILE A 81 -5.12 5.62 -2.69
N ALA A 82 -5.39 4.32 -2.62
CA ALA A 82 -5.63 3.61 -1.37
C ALA A 82 -4.69 2.41 -1.25
N ILE A 83 -4.01 2.29 -0.12
CA ILE A 83 -3.14 1.16 0.21
C ILE A 83 -3.68 0.53 1.49
N GLN A 84 -4.05 -0.74 1.43
CA GLN A 84 -4.51 -1.50 2.58
C GLN A 84 -3.37 -2.34 3.12
N VAL A 85 -3.11 -2.22 4.43
CA VAL A 85 -2.08 -2.97 5.17
C VAL A 85 -2.71 -3.73 6.31
#